data_AF-A0A1J3GIP9-F1
#
_entry.id   AF-A0A1J3GIP9-F1
#
_cell.length_a   1.000
_cell.length_b   1.000
_cell.length_c   1.000
_cell.angle_alpha   90.00
_cell.angle_beta   90.00
_cell.angle_gamma   90.00
#
_symmetry.space_group_name_H-M   'P 1'
#
loop_
_entity.id
_entity.type
_entity.pdbx_description
1 polymer ?
#
loop_
_entity_poly.entity_id
_entity_poly.type
_entity_poly.pdbx_seq_one_letter_code
_entity_poly.pdbx_strand_id
1 'polypeptide(L)'
;FDNLVGINAHIREMESLLCLESTEVKMVGIWGPAGIGKTTIARALFNRLSENFQHTIFMENVKGSHWRSELDAYGFKLRLQEQFLSEVIDHKHMKIHDLGLVKERLQDLKVLVVLDDVDKLEQLDALVKQSQWFGSGSRIIVTTENKHLLRA
;
A
#
# COMPACT_ATOMS: atom_id res chain seq x y z
N PHE A 1 1.00 -1.76 21.07
CA PHE A 1 1.23 -3.12 20.52
C PHE A 1 2.00 -3.95 21.55
N ASP A 2 1.67 -3.80 22.83
CA ASP A 2 2.67 -3.98 23.89
C ASP A 2 2.83 -5.45 24.30
N ASN A 3 1.95 -6.30 23.78
CA ASN A 3 1.95 -7.75 23.98
C ASN A 3 2.64 -8.52 22.84
N LEU A 4 3.18 -7.85 21.82
CA LEU A 4 3.88 -8.50 20.70
C LEU A 4 5.38 -8.62 20.97
N VAL A 5 5.86 -9.85 21.12
CA VAL A 5 7.28 -10.15 21.36
C VAL A 5 8.10 -9.90 20.08
N GLY A 6 9.24 -9.23 20.20
CA GLY A 6 10.21 -9.06 19.09
C GLY A 6 9.82 -8.03 18.02
N ILE A 7 8.61 -7.45 18.08
CA ILE A 7 8.10 -6.52 17.05
C ILE A 7 9.00 -5.30 16.85
N ASN A 8 9.64 -4.81 17.92
CA ASN A 8 10.52 -3.65 17.86
C ASN A 8 11.77 -3.87 16.99
N ALA A 9 12.25 -5.11 16.85
CA ALA A 9 13.36 -5.42 15.96
C ALA A 9 12.94 -5.25 14.49
N HIS A 10 11.80 -5.85 14.12
CA HIS A 10 11.24 -5.72 12.77
C HIS A 10 10.88 -4.28 12.42
N ILE A 11 10.31 -3.52 13.36
CA ILE A 11 10.01 -2.10 13.13
C ILE A 11 11.28 -1.32 12.81
N ARG A 12 12.35 -1.48 13.61
CA ARG A 12 13.62 -0.75 13.39
C ARG A 12 14.26 -1.09 12.05
N GLU A 13 14.26 -2.36 11.67
CA GLU A 13 14.77 -2.80 10.37
C GLU A 13 13.97 -2.15 9.22
N MET A 14 12.64 -2.16 9.33
CA MET A 14 11.75 -1.57 8.34
C MET A 14 11.89 -0.05 8.26
N GLU A 15 12.03 0.66 9.38
CA GLU A 15 12.30 2.12 9.39
C GLU A 15 13.60 2.44 8.64
N SER A 16 14.64 1.60 8.81
CA SER A 16 15.89 1.74 8.07
C SER A 16 15.71 1.54 6.57
N LEU A 17 14.98 0.50 6.16
CA LEU A 17 14.69 0.21 4.74
C LEU A 17 13.84 1.31 4.09
N LEU A 18 12.86 1.82 4.83
CA LEU A 18 12.02 2.94 4.40
C LEU A 18 12.82 4.23 4.29
N CYS A 19 13.93 4.39 5.03
CA CYS A 19 14.82 5.53 4.93
C CYS A 19 14.05 6.85 5.03
N LEU A 20 13.36 7.06 6.16
CA LEU A 20 12.34 8.11 6.35
C LEU A 20 12.82 9.55 6.07
N GLU A 21 14.12 9.81 6.20
CA GLU A 21 14.74 11.10 5.91
C GLU A 21 14.90 11.41 4.40
N SER A 22 14.75 10.41 3.52
CA SER A 22 14.86 10.62 2.07
C SER A 22 13.61 11.32 1.51
N THR A 23 13.81 12.23 0.56
CA THR A 23 12.73 12.85 -0.24
C THR A 23 12.23 11.96 -1.37
N GLU A 24 12.88 10.84 -1.65
CA GLU A 24 12.42 9.89 -2.67
C GLU A 24 11.14 9.18 -2.23
N VAL A 25 10.34 8.77 -3.21
CA VAL A 25 9.25 7.81 -3.00
C VAL A 25 9.85 6.41 -2.90
N LYS A 26 9.66 5.73 -1.76
CA LYS A 26 10.24 4.39 -1.52
C LYS A 26 9.16 3.34 -1.30
N MET A 27 9.34 2.19 -1.93
CA MET A 27 8.51 1.00 -1.74
C MET A 27 9.32 -0.11 -1.06
N VAL A 28 8.76 -0.74 -0.03
CA VAL A 28 9.37 -1.88 0.66
C VAL A 28 8.36 -3.02 0.74
N GLY A 29 8.81 -4.23 0.41
CA GLY A 29 7.99 -5.44 0.49
C GLY A 29 8.30 -6.30 1.72
N ILE A 30 7.26 -6.71 2.45
CA ILE A 30 7.32 -7.73 3.50
C ILE A 30 6.80 -9.03 2.92
N TRP A 31 7.68 -10.02 2.79
CA TRP A 31 7.35 -11.34 2.27
C TRP A 31 7.58 -12.44 3.30
N GLY A 32 6.74 -13.48 3.23
CA GLY A 32 6.85 -14.67 4.07
C GLY A 32 5.58 -15.52 4.02
N PRO A 33 5.58 -16.73 4.59
CA PRO A 33 4.43 -17.63 4.59
C PRO A 33 3.22 -17.04 5.33
N ALA A 34 2.03 -17.62 5.11
CA ALA A 34 0.83 -17.33 5.89
C ALA A 34 1.09 -17.50 7.41
N GLY A 35 0.48 -16.65 8.23
CA GLY A 35 0.55 -16.73 9.70
C GLY A 35 1.84 -16.21 10.35
N ILE A 36 2.88 -15.84 9.58
CA ILE A 36 4.17 -15.38 10.15
C ILE A 36 4.11 -13.96 10.76
N GLY A 37 3.00 -13.23 10.60
CA GLY A 37 2.81 -11.89 11.19
C GLY A 37 3.13 -10.71 10.28
N LYS A 38 3.15 -10.87 8.94
CA LYS A 38 3.41 -9.78 7.98
C LYS A 38 2.47 -8.58 8.18
N THR A 39 1.16 -8.83 8.19
CA THR A 39 0.11 -7.83 8.43
C THR A 39 0.30 -7.15 9.79
N THR A 40 0.70 -7.90 10.80
CA THR A 40 0.96 -7.38 12.15
C THR A 40 2.13 -6.39 12.14
N ILE A 41 3.23 -6.71 11.46
CA ILE A 41 4.37 -5.80 11.30
C ILE A 41 3.96 -4.55 10.51
N ALA A 42 3.26 -4.71 9.39
CA ALA A 42 2.81 -3.60 8.56
C ALA A 42 1.88 -2.64 9.32
N ARG A 43 0.98 -3.19 10.14
CA ARG A 43 0.05 -2.39 10.97
C ARG A 43 0.76 -1.69 12.12
N ALA A 44 1.75 -2.32 12.73
CA ALA A 44 2.57 -1.68 13.75
C ALA A 44 3.37 -0.50 13.17
N LEU A 45 3.92 -0.66 11.97
CA LEU A 45 4.58 0.41 11.23
C LEU A 45 3.61 1.54 10.87
N PHE A 46 2.44 1.20 10.33
CA PHE A 46 1.41 2.18 9.99
C PHE A 46 1.07 3.06 11.19
N ASN A 47 0.63 2.45 12.30
CA ASN A 47 0.24 3.20 13.50
C ASN A 47 1.37 4.05 14.07
N ARG A 48 2.62 3.62 13.93
CA ARG A 48 3.79 4.38 14.43
C ARG A 48 4.18 5.54 13.52
N LEU A 49 4.02 5.38 12.21
CA LEU A 49 4.53 6.33 11.22
C LEU A 49 3.47 7.30 10.72
N SER A 50 2.19 6.98 10.85
CA SER A 50 1.08 7.73 10.24
C SER A 50 1.12 9.24 10.50
N GLU A 51 1.46 9.67 11.73
CA GLU A 51 1.50 11.09 12.09
C GLU A 51 2.55 11.90 11.31
N ASN A 52 3.51 11.25 10.65
CA ASN A 52 4.58 11.90 9.89
C ASN A 52 4.21 12.17 8.41
N PHE A 53 2.98 11.83 7.99
CA PHE A 53 2.51 11.89 6.61
C PHE A 53 1.21 12.70 6.52
N GLN A 54 0.98 13.32 5.37
CA GLN A 54 -0.23 14.14 5.14
C GLN A 54 -1.47 13.26 5.00
N HIS A 55 -1.32 12.11 4.35
CA HIS A 55 -2.36 11.09 4.24
C HIS A 55 -1.77 9.70 4.45
N THR A 56 -2.60 8.82 4.98
CA THR A 56 -2.20 7.46 5.34
C THR A 56 -3.29 6.50 4.91
N ILE A 57 -2.92 5.41 4.26
CA ILE A 57 -3.83 4.45 3.64
C ILE A 57 -3.42 3.06 4.07
N PHE A 58 -4.36 2.28 4.60
CA PHE A 58 -4.15 0.88 4.91
C PHE A 58 -5.21 0.05 4.20
N MET A 59 -4.85 -0.44 3.02
CA MET A 59 -5.73 -1.27 2.22
C MET A 59 -5.57 -2.72 2.66
N GLU A 60 -6.54 -3.22 3.44
CA GLU A 60 -6.55 -4.59 3.94
C GLU A 60 -6.97 -5.60 2.87
N ASN A 61 -6.34 -6.78 2.88
CA ASN A 61 -6.75 -7.96 2.11
C ASN A 61 -6.95 -7.67 0.61
N VAL A 62 -5.93 -7.13 -0.05
CA VAL A 62 -5.97 -6.79 -1.49
C VAL A 62 -6.21 -8.04 -2.34
N LYS A 63 -5.71 -9.22 -1.94
CA LYS A 63 -6.03 -10.52 -2.54
C LYS A 63 -7.52 -10.84 -2.57
N GLY A 64 -8.25 -10.44 -1.53
CA GLY A 64 -9.69 -10.63 -1.37
C GLY A 64 -10.56 -9.76 -2.29
N SER A 65 -9.98 -8.91 -3.14
CA SER A 65 -10.73 -8.18 -4.16
C SER A 65 -11.17 -9.14 -5.28
N HIS A 66 -12.21 -9.95 -5.02
CA HIS A 66 -12.66 -11.07 -5.86
C HIS A 66 -13.35 -10.66 -7.18
N TRP A 67 -13.28 -9.40 -7.60
CA TRP A 67 -14.04 -8.82 -8.71
C TRP A 67 -13.64 -9.32 -10.11
N ARG A 68 -12.56 -10.11 -10.23
CA ARG A 68 -12.06 -10.57 -11.53
C ARG A 68 -13.01 -11.50 -12.28
N SER A 69 -13.91 -12.19 -11.58
CA SER A 69 -14.90 -13.05 -12.24
C SER A 69 -16.02 -12.25 -12.93
N GLU A 70 -16.16 -10.96 -12.61
CA GLU A 70 -17.24 -10.10 -13.11
C GLU A 70 -16.74 -8.97 -14.03
N LEU A 71 -15.43 -8.68 -14.03
CA LEU A 71 -14.84 -7.53 -14.72
C LEU A 71 -13.65 -7.93 -15.59
N ASP A 72 -13.47 -7.22 -16.71
CA ASP A 72 -12.25 -7.28 -17.49
C ASP A 72 -11.05 -6.65 -16.74
N ALA A 73 -9.86 -6.75 -17.33
CA ALA A 73 -8.65 -6.23 -16.69
C ALA A 73 -8.70 -4.71 -16.42
N TYR A 74 -9.43 -3.95 -17.23
CA TYR A 74 -9.59 -2.51 -17.06
C TYR A 74 -10.54 -2.20 -15.90
N GLY A 75 -11.72 -2.82 -15.88
CA GLY A 75 -12.71 -2.67 -14.82
C GLY A 75 -12.18 -3.10 -13.46
N PHE A 76 -11.39 -4.17 -13.41
CA PHE A 76 -10.71 -4.60 -12.18
C PHE A 76 -9.75 -3.52 -11.64
N LYS A 77 -8.90 -2.94 -12.50
CA LYS A 77 -7.98 -1.86 -12.11
C LYS A 77 -8.73 -0.62 -11.63
N LEU A 78 -9.81 -0.27 -12.30
CA LEU A 78 -10.63 0.89 -11.97
C LEU A 78 -11.29 0.72 -10.60
N ARG A 79 -11.87 -0.46 -10.32
CA ARG A 79 -12.42 -0.79 -8.99
C ARG A 79 -11.38 -0.73 -7.87
N LEU A 80 -10.18 -1.23 -8.12
CA LEU A 80 -9.09 -1.16 -7.13
C LEU A 80 -8.71 0.30 -6.83
N GLN A 81 -8.59 1.14 -7.86
CA GLN A 81 -8.35 2.57 -7.65
C GLN A 81 -9.51 3.26 -6.94
N GLU A 82 -10.77 2.87 -7.20
CA GLU A 82 -11.95 3.39 -6.50
C GLU A 82 -11.87 3.10 -5.01
N GLN A 83 -11.62 1.84 -4.66
CA GLN A 83 -11.48 1.43 -3.27
C GLN A 83 -10.32 2.16 -2.60
N PHE A 84 -9.16 2.21 -3.25
CA PHE A 84 -7.98 2.91 -2.74
C PHE A 84 -8.27 4.39 -2.47
N LEU A 85 -8.85 5.11 -3.43
CA LEU A 85 -9.18 6.54 -3.27
C LEU A 85 -10.27 6.80 -2.23
N SER A 86 -11.20 5.85 -2.05
CA SER A 86 -12.23 5.95 -1.01
C SER A 86 -11.67 5.89 0.42
N GLU A 87 -10.50 5.27 0.60
CA GLU A 87 -9.79 5.26 1.88
C GLU A 87 -8.94 6.52 2.11
N VAL A 88 -8.52 7.19 1.04
CA VAL A 88 -7.70 8.43 1.13
C VAL A 88 -8.55 9.67 1.37
N ILE A 89 -9.65 9.78 0.61
CA ILE A 89 -10.49 10.96 0.54
C ILE A 89 -11.81 10.53 1.16
N ASP A 90 -12.26 11.22 2.21
CA ASP A 90 -13.52 10.98 2.93
C ASP A 90 -14.77 11.31 2.06
N HIS A 91 -14.74 10.93 0.79
CA HIS A 91 -15.77 11.10 -0.23
C HIS A 91 -16.18 9.71 -0.72
N LYS A 92 -17.07 9.07 0.04
CA LYS A 92 -17.60 7.71 -0.18
C LYS A 92 -18.35 7.47 -1.50
N HIS A 93 -18.33 8.41 -2.45
CA HIS A 93 -19.13 8.36 -3.68
C HIS A 93 -18.39 8.79 -4.95
N MET A 94 -17.06 8.81 -4.94
CA MET A 94 -16.29 9.15 -6.14
C MET A 94 -16.36 8.00 -7.15
N LYS A 95 -17.14 8.17 -8.22
CA LYS A 95 -17.08 7.28 -9.39
C LYS A 95 -15.80 7.61 -10.15
N ILE A 96 -14.91 6.63 -10.28
CA ILE A 96 -13.73 6.79 -11.12
C ILE A 96 -14.16 6.48 -12.55
N HIS A 97 -14.01 7.46 -13.44
CA HIS A 97 -14.31 7.28 -14.86
C HIS A 97 -13.05 6.99 -15.68
N ASP A 98 -11.86 7.20 -15.11
CA ASP A 98 -10.58 7.04 -15.80
C ASP A 98 -9.45 6.56 -14.87
N LEU A 99 -8.55 5.73 -15.39
CA LEU A 99 -7.36 5.28 -14.68
C LEU A 99 -6.34 6.42 -14.58
N GLY A 100 -5.92 6.77 -13.37
CA GLY A 100 -4.92 7.84 -13.18
C GLY A 100 -5.31 8.89 -12.15
N LEU A 101 -6.54 8.84 -11.64
CA LEU A 101 -6.98 9.71 -10.54
C LEU A 101 -6.13 9.56 -9.29
N VAL A 102 -5.55 8.38 -9.04
CA VAL A 102 -4.58 8.19 -7.94
C VAL A 102 -3.40 9.14 -8.07
N LYS A 103 -2.80 9.23 -9.26
CA LYS A 103 -1.72 10.17 -9.53
C LYS A 103 -2.17 11.60 -9.37
N GLU A 104 -3.27 12.00 -10.03
CA GLU A 104 -3.77 13.38 -9.97
C GLU A 104 -3.98 13.86 -8.52
N ARG A 105 -4.48 12.98 -7.65
CA ARG A 105 -4.80 13.33 -6.26
C ARG A 105 -3.60 13.26 -5.32
N LEU A 106 -2.63 12.38 -5.59
CA LEU A 106 -1.57 12.07 -4.62
C LEU A 106 -0.16 12.49 -5.06
N GLN A 107 0.05 12.91 -6.31
CA GLN A 107 1.37 13.23 -6.86
C GLN A 107 2.11 14.34 -6.11
N ASP A 108 1.40 15.21 -5.39
CA ASP A 108 1.98 16.31 -4.61
C ASP A 108 1.87 16.10 -3.09
N LEU A 109 1.37 14.94 -2.66
CA LEU A 109 1.12 14.63 -1.25
C LEU A 109 2.13 13.63 -0.73
N LYS A 110 2.71 13.91 0.44
CA LYS A 110 3.53 12.97 1.19
C LYS A 110 2.62 11.94 1.86
N VAL A 111 2.55 10.72 1.32
CA VAL A 111 1.63 9.68 1.79
C VAL A 111 2.34 8.44 2.35
N LEU A 112 1.71 7.79 3.32
CA LEU A 112 2.05 6.44 3.78
C LEU A 112 1.00 5.46 3.27
N VAL A 113 1.42 4.47 2.49
CA VAL A 113 0.53 3.47 1.91
C VAL A 113 0.93 2.09 2.41
N VAL A 114 -0.04 1.32 2.91
CA VAL A 114 0.11 -0.10 3.16
C VAL A 114 -0.86 -0.86 2.27
N LEU A 115 -0.33 -1.77 1.45
CA LEU A 115 -1.10 -2.73 0.65
C LEU A 115 -0.90 -4.11 1.27
N ASP A 116 -1.92 -4.60 1.98
CA ASP A 116 -1.84 -5.87 2.70
C ASP A 116 -2.35 -7.05 1.86
N ASP A 117 -1.61 -8.15 1.90
CA ASP A 117 -1.90 -9.41 1.23
C ASP A 117 -2.09 -9.27 -0.28
N VAL A 118 -1.11 -8.68 -0.98
CA VAL A 118 -1.11 -8.59 -2.44
C VAL A 118 -0.66 -9.93 -3.05
N ASP A 119 -1.44 -10.48 -3.99
CA ASP A 119 -1.18 -11.79 -4.60
C ASP A 119 -0.95 -11.75 -6.11
N LYS A 120 -1.23 -10.62 -6.77
CA LYS A 120 -1.15 -10.46 -8.22
C LYS A 120 -0.41 -9.19 -8.62
N LEU A 121 0.34 -9.26 -9.72
CA LEU A 121 1.06 -8.11 -10.24
C LEU A 121 0.09 -6.99 -10.64
N GLU A 122 -1.06 -7.35 -11.20
CA GLU A 122 -2.08 -6.42 -11.68
C GLU A 122 -2.67 -5.54 -10.58
N GLN A 123 -2.63 -5.99 -9.31
CA GLN A 123 -3.00 -5.16 -8.15
C GLN A 123 -1.96 -4.07 -7.91
N LEU A 124 -0.67 -4.42 -7.91
CA LEU A 124 0.42 -3.43 -7.82
C LEU A 124 0.37 -2.45 -9.00
N ASP A 125 0.14 -2.99 -10.19
CA ASP A 125 -0.05 -2.27 -11.44
C ASP A 125 -1.25 -1.30 -11.42
N ALA A 126 -2.26 -1.58 -10.59
CA ALA A 126 -3.44 -0.74 -10.43
C ALA A 126 -3.21 0.38 -9.40
N LEU A 127 -2.41 0.12 -8.36
CA LEU A 127 -2.33 0.95 -7.15
C LEU A 127 -1.04 1.76 -7.04
N VAL A 128 0.08 1.21 -7.52
CA VAL A 128 1.43 1.72 -7.23
C VAL A 128 2.40 1.57 -8.42
N LYS A 129 1.88 1.43 -9.65
CA LYS A 129 2.66 1.11 -10.86
C LYS A 129 3.81 2.08 -11.16
N GLN A 130 3.70 3.33 -10.76
CA GLN A 130 4.76 4.33 -10.95
C GLN A 130 4.95 5.11 -9.67
N SER A 131 6.20 5.25 -9.22
CA SER A 131 6.59 6.11 -8.09
C SER A 131 6.13 7.56 -8.26
N GLN A 132 5.90 7.99 -9.50
CA GLN A 132 5.37 9.31 -9.88
C GLN A 132 3.93 9.57 -9.41
N TRP A 133 3.23 8.57 -8.88
CA TRP A 133 1.85 8.73 -8.40
C TRP A 133 1.80 9.39 -7.03
N PHE A 134 2.92 9.48 -6.33
CA PHE A 134 2.99 9.97 -4.97
C PHE A 134 3.99 11.11 -4.85
N GLY A 135 3.72 12.03 -3.94
CA GLY A 135 4.60 13.16 -3.67
C GLY A 135 5.89 12.78 -2.98
N SER A 136 6.82 13.72 -2.98
CA SER A 136 8.12 13.63 -2.31
C SER A 136 7.99 13.13 -0.86
N GLY A 137 8.87 12.21 -0.47
CA GLY A 137 8.91 11.63 0.87
C GLY A 137 7.86 10.56 1.15
N SER A 138 7.08 10.12 0.15
CA SER A 138 6.06 9.07 0.33
C SER A 138 6.67 7.69 0.56
N ARG A 139 5.95 6.85 1.31
CA ARG A 139 6.37 5.49 1.67
C ARG A 139 5.27 4.48 1.37
N ILE A 140 5.64 3.42 0.66
CA ILE A 140 4.73 2.34 0.29
C ILE A 140 5.24 1.03 0.91
N ILE A 141 4.38 0.33 1.63
CA ILE A 141 4.65 -0.97 2.23
C ILE A 141 3.72 -1.98 1.58
N VAL A 142 4.27 -3.06 1.04
CA VAL A 142 3.48 -4.15 0.44
C VAL A 142 3.70 -5.41 1.27
N THR A 143 2.64 -6.10 1.68
CA THR A 143 2.78 -7.45 2.24
C THR A 143 2.34 -8.49 1.22
N THR A 144 3.06 -9.61 1.15
CA THR A 144 2.73 -10.68 0.19
C THR A 144 3.27 -12.04 0.65
N GLU A 145 2.63 -13.12 0.21
CA GLU A 145 3.20 -14.47 0.27
C GLU A 145 4.04 -14.80 -0.98
N ASN A 146 3.87 -14.02 -2.06
CA ASN A 146 4.50 -14.25 -3.35
C ASN A 146 5.71 -13.34 -3.56
N LYS A 147 6.91 -13.87 -3.30
CA LYS A 147 8.18 -13.15 -3.48
C LYS A 147 8.40 -12.61 -4.89
N HIS A 148 7.80 -13.22 -5.92
CA HIS A 148 7.97 -12.78 -7.31
C HIS A 148 7.40 -11.37 -7.54
N LEU A 149 6.39 -10.96 -6.76
CA LEU A 149 5.82 -9.61 -6.85
C LEU A 149 6.79 -8.51 -6.41
N LEU A 150 7.80 -8.86 -5.61
CA LEU A 150 8.81 -7.92 -5.10
C LEU A 150 10.05 -7.80 -5.99
N ARG A 151 10.07 -8.52 -7.11
CA ARG A 151 11.17 -8.52 -8.10
C ARG A 151 10.76 -7.91 -9.44
N ALA A 152 9.54 -7.42 -9.53
CA ALA A 152 8.95 -6.86 -10.74
C ALA A 152 9.39 -5.41 -10.98
#